data_AF-A0A3D8Q8N4-F1
#
_entry.id   AF-A0A3D8Q8N4-F1
#
_cell.length_a   1.000
_cell.length_b   1.000
_cell.length_c   1.000
_cell.angle_alpha   90.00
_cell.angle_beta   90.00
_cell.angle_gamma   90.00
#
_symmetry.space_group_name_H-M   'P 1'
#
loop_
_entity.id
_entity.type
_entity.pdbx_description
1 polymer ?
#
loop_
_entity_poly.entity_id
_entity_poly.type
_entity_poly.pdbx_seq_one_letter_code
_entity_poly.pdbx_strand_id
1 'polypeptide(L)'
;MQAITSSHPVHNAPLVWWESRAELQQTLLGTNSIKSILNISPPQVNNTIAFSVRPGNSFDQPLHRDDDIHYTDRPRVDTYPTRTNSREAGIGFFVAATKSTKANGATRFIPGSHLEVTIQPPDEDFSCYAELEPGDGFILLSSCYHGGSANRTKDEERLLFSCFMTRGWLRQEENQYLAVPQEVAKGLPVRIQKLIGYAISEPMLGWHEFKDPRVVLDPENAERVAHNKKYSASQEK
;
A
#
# COMPACT_ATOMS: atom_id res chain seq x y z
N MET A 1 -35.28 -26.20 -26.18
CA MET A 1 -35.86 -25.89 -24.85
C MET A 1 -34.73 -25.99 -23.84
N GLN A 2 -34.27 -24.99 -23.12
CA GLN A 2 -34.58 -23.57 -23.00
C GLN A 2 -33.25 -22.85 -22.75
N ALA A 3 -32.94 -21.83 -23.55
CA ALA A 3 -31.95 -20.83 -23.20
C ALA A 3 -32.57 -19.94 -22.13
N ILE A 4 -31.94 -19.84 -20.95
CA ILE A 4 -32.33 -18.88 -19.93
C ILE A 4 -31.45 -17.64 -20.14
N THR A 5 -31.97 -16.71 -20.93
CA THR A 5 -31.48 -15.34 -21.00
C THR A 5 -32.09 -14.58 -19.81
N SER A 6 -31.32 -14.34 -18.75
CA SER A 6 -31.70 -13.35 -17.73
C SER A 6 -31.03 -12.02 -18.03
N SER A 7 -31.74 -11.14 -18.72
CA SER A 7 -31.43 -9.71 -18.74
C SER A 7 -31.65 -9.14 -17.34
N HIS A 8 -30.58 -8.73 -16.68
CA HIS A 8 -30.64 -7.89 -15.48
C HIS A 8 -30.18 -6.47 -15.86
N PRO A 9 -30.90 -5.42 -15.45
CA PRO A 9 -30.48 -4.06 -15.73
C PRO A 9 -29.18 -3.77 -14.99
N VAL A 10 -28.19 -3.30 -15.73
CA VAL A 10 -26.94 -2.75 -15.19
C VAL A 10 -27.29 -1.45 -14.46
N HIS A 11 -27.45 -1.54 -13.15
CA HIS A 11 -27.48 -0.35 -12.30
C HIS A 11 -26.04 0.19 -12.18
N ASN A 12 -25.80 1.34 -12.81
CA ASN A 12 -24.62 2.17 -12.54
C ASN A 12 -24.67 2.64 -11.08
N ALA A 13 -24.02 1.90 -10.18
CA ALA A 13 -23.68 2.38 -8.85
C ALA A 13 -22.26 2.99 -8.91
N PRO A 14 -22.04 4.25 -8.49
CA PRO A 14 -20.69 4.80 -8.42
C PRO A 14 -19.91 4.05 -7.34
N LEU A 15 -18.70 3.59 -7.68
CA LEU A 15 -17.72 3.05 -6.74
C LEU A 15 -17.25 4.16 -5.80
N VAL A 16 -17.94 4.33 -4.68
CA VAL A 16 -17.57 5.28 -3.61
C VAL A 16 -17.22 4.50 -2.35
N TRP A 17 -16.06 3.83 -2.37
CA TRP A 17 -15.56 3.05 -1.23
C TRP A 17 -15.03 3.91 -0.06
N TRP A 18 -14.97 5.25 -0.22
CA TRP A 18 -14.37 6.15 0.78
C TRP A 18 -15.37 6.93 1.64
N GLU A 19 -16.64 7.06 1.22
CA GLU A 19 -17.66 7.81 1.98
C GLU A 19 -18.22 7.01 3.18
N SER A 20 -17.99 5.70 3.24
CA SER A 20 -18.45 4.83 4.34
C SER A 20 -17.67 4.98 5.65
N ARG A 21 -16.59 5.78 5.70
CA ARG A 21 -15.77 5.94 6.92
C ARG A 21 -16.46 6.76 8.02
N ALA A 22 -17.35 7.68 7.67
CA ALA A 22 -18.01 8.53 8.65
C ALA A 22 -19.21 7.84 9.33
N GLU A 23 -20.03 7.13 8.56
CA GLU A 23 -21.28 6.55 9.08
C GLU A 23 -21.04 5.28 9.92
N LEU A 24 -20.09 4.41 9.54
CA LEU A 24 -19.80 3.18 10.30
C LEU A 24 -19.18 3.42 11.68
N GLN A 25 -18.50 4.56 11.89
CA GLN A 25 -17.97 4.92 13.20
C GLN A 25 -19.03 5.49 14.15
N GLN A 26 -20.15 5.99 13.62
CA GLN A 26 -21.19 6.63 14.42
C GLN A 26 -22.19 5.63 15.01
N THR A 27 -22.42 4.48 14.36
CA THR A 27 -23.43 3.50 14.80
C THR A 27 -22.95 2.54 15.90
N LEU A 28 -21.63 2.36 16.09
CA LEU A 28 -21.08 1.36 17.03
C LEU A 28 -20.74 1.89 18.43
N LEU A 29 -20.81 3.21 18.64
CA LEU A 29 -20.40 3.82 19.91
C LEU A 29 -21.52 4.73 20.40
N GLY A 30 -22.23 4.26 21.42
CA GLY A 30 -23.25 5.04 22.13
C GLY A 30 -22.76 6.46 22.46
N THR A 31 -23.73 7.37 22.51
CA THR A 31 -23.63 8.84 22.38
C THR A 31 -22.76 9.62 23.38
N ASN A 32 -21.81 9.01 24.10
CA ASN A 32 -21.00 9.69 25.13
C ASN A 32 -19.49 9.47 25.05
N SER A 33 -18.94 9.08 23.89
CA SER A 33 -17.49 8.96 23.68
C SER A 33 -17.03 9.99 22.64
N ILE A 34 -16.69 11.20 23.07
CA ILE A 34 -15.84 12.11 22.29
C ILE A 34 -14.44 11.49 22.26
N LYS A 35 -14.22 10.49 21.39
CA LYS A 35 -12.87 10.14 21.00
C LYS A 35 -12.40 11.27 20.11
N SER A 36 -11.60 12.15 20.68
CA SER A 36 -10.87 13.17 19.95
C SER A 36 -10.21 12.51 18.73
N ILE A 37 -10.57 12.96 17.53
CA ILE A 37 -10.06 12.51 16.23
C ILE A 37 -8.61 13.05 16.06
N LEU A 38 -7.74 12.82 17.06
CA LEU A 38 -6.43 13.47 17.19
C LEU A 38 -5.27 12.66 16.63
N ASN A 39 -5.46 11.36 16.36
CA ASN A 39 -4.38 10.47 15.92
C ASN A 39 -4.74 9.82 14.58
N ILE A 40 -4.71 10.61 13.51
CA ILE A 40 -4.91 10.14 12.13
C ILE A 40 -3.58 10.11 11.40
N SER A 41 -3.28 8.97 10.82
CA SER A 41 -2.12 8.81 9.96
C SER A 41 -2.52 8.10 8.67
N PRO A 42 -2.72 8.84 7.56
CA PRO A 42 -3.03 8.25 6.27
C PRO A 42 -1.88 7.37 5.77
N PRO A 43 -2.13 6.34 4.94
CA PRO A 43 -1.04 5.58 4.32
C PRO A 43 -0.21 6.47 3.40
N GLN A 44 1.06 6.11 3.23
CA GLN A 44 2.02 6.79 2.36
C GLN A 44 2.72 5.78 1.45
N VAL A 45 3.31 6.24 0.36
CA VAL A 45 4.12 5.41 -0.54
C VAL A 45 5.34 4.91 0.24
N ASN A 46 5.61 3.62 0.20
CA ASN A 46 6.79 3.00 0.80
C ASN A 46 7.96 2.98 -0.18
N ASN A 47 7.71 2.49 -1.39
CA ASN A 47 8.66 2.44 -2.50
C ASN A 47 7.92 2.40 -3.84
N THR A 48 8.64 2.72 -4.92
CA THR A 48 8.21 2.42 -6.28
C THR A 48 9.36 1.81 -7.06
N ILE A 49 9.16 0.66 -7.70
CA ILE A 49 10.25 -0.06 -8.37
C ILE A 49 9.80 -0.56 -9.74
N ALA A 50 10.66 -0.37 -10.74
CA ALA A 50 10.57 -1.05 -12.03
C ALA A 50 11.54 -2.24 -12.05
N PHE A 51 11.01 -3.45 -12.20
CA PHE A 51 11.79 -4.67 -12.31
C PHE A 51 11.98 -5.03 -13.78
N SER A 52 13.23 -5.14 -14.21
CA SER A 52 13.63 -5.69 -15.51
C SER A 52 14.36 -7.00 -15.28
N VAL A 53 13.67 -8.12 -15.51
CA VAL A 53 14.24 -9.47 -15.35
C VAL A 53 14.60 -10.02 -16.72
N ARG A 54 15.89 -9.96 -17.06
CA ARG A 54 16.44 -10.46 -18.32
C ARG A 54 17.00 -11.89 -18.18
N PRO A 55 17.11 -12.63 -19.30
CA PRO A 55 17.79 -13.93 -19.33
C PRO A 55 19.28 -13.84 -18.95
N GLY A 56 19.86 -14.97 -18.57
CA GLY A 56 21.31 -15.16 -18.42
C GLY A 56 21.86 -14.91 -17.01
N ASN A 57 21.52 -13.79 -16.38
CA ASN A 57 22.05 -13.40 -15.05
C ASN A 57 20.98 -13.18 -13.97
N SER A 58 19.74 -13.61 -14.20
CA SER A 58 18.71 -13.60 -13.16
C SER A 58 18.76 -14.86 -12.30
N PHE A 59 18.32 -14.73 -11.05
CA PHE A 59 18.28 -15.82 -10.08
C PHE A 59 16.99 -15.73 -9.26
N ASP A 60 16.61 -16.84 -8.63
CA ASP A 60 15.48 -16.88 -7.71
C ASP A 60 15.86 -16.09 -6.45
N GLN A 61 15.27 -14.91 -6.25
CA GLN A 61 15.45 -14.13 -5.02
C GLN A 61 14.99 -14.96 -3.82
N PRO A 62 15.68 -14.98 -2.67
CA PRO A 62 15.19 -15.68 -1.48
C PRO A 62 13.75 -15.25 -1.15
N LEU A 63 12.90 -16.18 -0.69
CA LEU A 63 11.58 -15.81 -0.20
C LEU A 63 11.71 -14.87 1.01
N HIS A 64 11.04 -13.73 0.95
CA HIS A 64 11.09 -12.68 1.96
C HIS A 64 9.72 -12.05 2.17
N ARG A 65 9.60 -11.26 3.24
CA ARG A 65 8.48 -10.37 3.52
C ARG A 65 9.00 -8.94 3.44
N ASP A 66 8.30 -8.09 2.69
CA ASP A 66 8.75 -6.70 2.51
C ASP A 66 8.62 -5.86 3.77
N ASP A 67 7.84 -6.31 4.75
CA ASP A 67 7.71 -5.61 6.04
C ASP A 67 8.65 -6.09 7.15
N ASP A 68 9.60 -6.97 6.84
CA ASP A 68 10.69 -7.31 7.76
C ASP A 68 11.53 -6.06 8.10
N ILE A 69 11.62 -5.09 7.18
CA ILE A 69 12.29 -3.80 7.38
C ILE A 69 11.64 -2.95 8.48
N HIS A 70 10.38 -3.23 8.83
CA HIS A 70 9.63 -2.55 9.89
C HIS A 70 9.64 -3.35 11.20
N TYR A 71 10.46 -4.40 11.32
CA TYR A 71 10.66 -5.22 12.52
C TYR A 71 9.35 -5.73 13.14
N THR A 72 8.49 -6.24 12.27
CA THR A 72 7.13 -6.63 12.65
C THR A 72 7.11 -8.00 13.33
N ASP A 73 6.63 -8.04 14.58
CA ASP A 73 6.45 -9.27 15.34
C ASP A 73 4.98 -9.68 15.34
N ARG A 74 4.67 -10.77 14.64
CA ARG A 74 3.30 -11.25 14.41
C ARG A 74 3.15 -12.67 14.95
N PRO A 75 2.16 -12.94 15.80
CA PRO A 75 1.77 -14.31 16.12
C PRO A 75 1.04 -14.94 14.92
N ARG A 76 1.02 -16.27 14.86
CA ARG A 76 0.15 -17.01 13.92
C ARG A 76 -1.32 -16.71 14.23
N VAL A 77 -2.16 -16.59 13.19
CA VAL A 77 -3.61 -16.43 13.31
C VAL A 77 -4.33 -17.33 12.30
N ASP A 78 -5.40 -18.00 12.70
CA ASP A 78 -6.16 -18.87 11.78
C ASP A 78 -7.12 -18.06 10.88
N THR A 79 -7.47 -16.85 11.30
CA THR A 79 -8.36 -15.95 10.55
C THR A 79 -7.81 -14.54 10.60
N TYR A 80 -7.83 -13.87 9.45
CA TYR A 80 -7.34 -12.52 9.35
C TYR A 80 -8.17 -11.57 10.25
N PRO A 81 -7.54 -10.71 11.08
CA PRO A 81 -8.28 -9.85 12.01
C PRO A 81 -9.24 -8.89 11.30
N THR A 82 -10.43 -8.70 11.86
CA THR A 82 -11.41 -7.71 11.36
C THR A 82 -10.84 -6.30 11.32
N ARG A 83 -9.99 -5.96 12.29
CA ARG A 83 -9.22 -4.71 12.29
C ARG A 83 -8.00 -4.86 11.38
N THR A 84 -8.14 -4.41 10.14
CA THR A 84 -7.13 -4.58 9.08
C THR A 84 -5.83 -3.81 9.30
N ASN A 85 -5.82 -2.74 10.12
CA ASN A 85 -4.62 -1.94 10.43
C ASN A 85 -3.83 -2.42 11.66
N SER A 86 -4.07 -3.65 12.11
CA SER A 86 -3.40 -4.20 13.31
C SER A 86 -2.16 -5.02 12.97
N ARG A 87 -2.15 -5.72 11.84
CA ARG A 87 -1.13 -6.72 11.49
C ARG A 87 -0.13 -6.29 10.41
N GLU A 88 -0.62 -5.66 9.35
CA GLU A 88 0.19 -5.40 8.14
C GLU A 88 0.89 -4.07 8.22
N ALA A 89 2.19 -4.03 7.91
CA ALA A 89 2.91 -2.77 7.78
C ALA A 89 2.63 -2.08 6.44
N GLY A 90 2.38 -2.86 5.39
CA GLY A 90 2.12 -2.35 4.06
C GLY A 90 1.35 -3.30 3.13
N ILE A 91 1.12 -2.80 1.92
CA ILE A 91 0.47 -3.52 0.83
C ILE A 91 1.21 -3.19 -0.46
N GLY A 92 1.56 -4.22 -1.21
CA GLY A 92 2.22 -4.12 -2.51
C GLY A 92 1.24 -4.26 -3.65
N PHE A 93 1.40 -3.44 -4.68
CA PHE A 93 0.70 -3.60 -5.94
C PHE A 93 1.69 -3.69 -7.08
N PHE A 94 1.68 -4.82 -7.79
CA PHE A 94 2.48 -5.09 -8.96
C PHE A 94 1.61 -5.00 -10.21
N VAL A 95 2.11 -4.37 -11.27
CA VAL A 95 1.44 -4.23 -12.56
C VAL A 95 2.37 -4.74 -13.66
N ALA A 96 1.91 -5.73 -14.41
CA ALA A 96 2.66 -6.34 -15.51
C ALA A 96 2.76 -5.37 -16.69
N ALA A 97 3.98 -5.05 -17.12
CA ALA A 97 4.22 -4.27 -18.34
C ALA A 97 4.46 -5.18 -19.55
N THR A 98 5.08 -6.34 -19.32
CA THR A 98 5.12 -7.45 -20.26
C THR A 98 4.50 -8.70 -19.64
N LYS A 99 4.24 -9.72 -20.46
CA LYS A 99 3.70 -10.98 -19.99
C LYS A 99 4.63 -11.61 -18.95
N SER A 100 4.09 -11.95 -17.78
CA SER A 100 4.76 -12.66 -16.70
C SER A 100 4.36 -14.13 -16.75
N THR A 101 5.34 -15.02 -16.88
CA THR A 101 5.16 -16.47 -16.86
C THR A 101 6.13 -17.11 -15.89
N LYS A 102 5.83 -18.32 -15.42
CA LYS A 102 6.76 -19.10 -14.61
C LYS A 102 8.13 -19.25 -15.28
N ALA A 103 8.15 -19.39 -16.61
CA ALA A 103 9.38 -19.55 -17.38
C ALA A 103 10.23 -18.27 -17.45
N ASN A 104 9.60 -17.10 -17.60
CA ASN A 104 10.32 -15.81 -17.69
C ASN A 104 10.50 -15.10 -16.34
N GLY A 105 10.28 -15.82 -15.25
CA GLY A 105 10.64 -15.40 -13.91
C GLY A 105 9.51 -14.72 -13.14
N ALA A 106 8.25 -15.14 -13.33
CA ALA A 106 7.09 -14.65 -12.57
C ALA A 106 7.36 -14.59 -11.05
N THR A 107 6.75 -13.60 -10.38
CA THR A 107 6.84 -13.49 -8.92
C THR A 107 6.25 -14.74 -8.30
N ARG A 108 7.01 -15.40 -7.43
CA ARG A 108 6.52 -16.53 -6.65
C ARG A 108 6.12 -16.07 -5.26
N PHE A 109 5.08 -16.68 -4.70
CA PHE A 109 4.55 -16.33 -3.38
C PHE A 109 3.92 -17.55 -2.71
N ILE A 110 3.83 -17.55 -1.38
CA ILE A 110 3.18 -18.63 -0.63
C ILE A 110 1.80 -18.15 -0.17
N PRO A 111 0.68 -18.65 -0.74
CA PRO A 111 -0.65 -18.33 -0.27
C PRO A 111 -0.82 -18.62 1.23
N GLY A 112 -1.46 -17.70 1.96
CA GLY A 112 -1.71 -17.86 3.40
C GLY A 112 -0.51 -17.56 4.32
N SER A 113 0.71 -17.41 3.79
CA SER A 113 1.92 -17.17 4.62
C SER A 113 1.88 -15.88 5.46
N HIS A 114 1.04 -14.90 5.11
CA HIS A 114 0.78 -13.69 5.92
C HIS A 114 0.08 -13.98 7.26
N LEU A 115 -0.55 -15.16 7.39
CA LEU A 115 -1.22 -15.62 8.60
C LEU A 115 -0.27 -16.32 9.58
N GLU A 116 0.90 -16.74 9.11
CA GLU A 116 1.89 -17.44 9.93
C GLU A 116 2.62 -16.51 10.90
N VAL A 117 3.26 -17.11 11.91
CA VAL A 117 4.12 -16.38 12.85
C VAL A 117 5.33 -15.78 12.12
N THR A 118 5.85 -14.63 12.58
CA THR A 118 7.00 -13.96 11.93
C THR A 118 8.19 -14.90 11.73
N ILE A 119 8.49 -15.74 12.73
CA ILE A 119 9.66 -16.64 12.73
C ILE A 119 9.49 -17.93 11.92
N GLN A 120 8.30 -18.19 11.35
CA GLN A 120 8.06 -19.40 10.56
C GLN A 120 8.89 -19.33 9.28
N PRO A 121 9.86 -20.23 9.05
CA PRO A 121 10.62 -20.24 7.80
C PRO A 121 9.69 -20.52 6.60
N PRO A 122 9.96 -19.89 5.43
CA PRO A 122 9.24 -20.20 4.21
C PRO A 122 9.59 -21.59 3.70
N ASP A 123 8.66 -22.20 2.98
CA ASP A 123 8.85 -23.47 2.29
C ASP A 123 8.43 -23.30 0.82
N GLU A 124 9.43 -23.43 -0.07
CA GLU A 124 9.29 -23.21 -1.52
C GLU A 124 8.32 -24.21 -2.17
N ASP A 125 8.08 -25.37 -1.55
CA ASP A 125 7.14 -26.37 -2.09
C ASP A 125 5.68 -25.89 -2.06
N PHE A 126 5.37 -24.88 -1.22
CA PHE A 126 4.06 -24.22 -1.18
C PHE A 126 3.98 -22.97 -2.06
N SER A 127 5.01 -22.67 -2.86
CA SER A 127 5.01 -21.49 -3.72
C SER A 127 4.09 -21.63 -4.94
N CYS A 128 3.34 -20.57 -5.21
CA CYS A 128 2.58 -20.35 -6.44
C CYS A 128 3.24 -19.24 -7.26
N TYR A 129 2.97 -19.20 -8.57
CA TYR A 129 3.51 -18.19 -9.48
C TYR A 129 2.41 -17.22 -9.92
N ALA A 130 2.66 -15.93 -9.79
CA ALA A 130 1.82 -14.87 -10.33
C ALA A 130 2.12 -14.69 -11.83
N GLU A 131 1.52 -15.55 -12.65
CA GLU A 131 1.49 -15.37 -14.10
C GLU A 131 0.44 -14.31 -14.47
N LEU A 132 0.83 -13.34 -15.29
CA LEU A 132 0.09 -12.10 -15.54
C LEU A 132 0.20 -11.72 -17.03
N GLU A 133 -0.87 -11.24 -17.63
CA GLU A 133 -0.81 -10.56 -18.93
C GLU A 133 -0.50 -9.06 -18.75
N PRO A 134 0.00 -8.35 -19.79
CA PRO A 134 0.25 -6.92 -19.70
C PRO A 134 -1.00 -6.13 -19.27
N GLY A 135 -0.86 -5.31 -18.23
CA GLY A 135 -1.95 -4.56 -17.61
C GLY A 135 -2.60 -5.25 -16.40
N ASP A 136 -2.37 -6.56 -16.21
CA ASP A 136 -2.87 -7.27 -15.03
C ASP A 136 -2.16 -6.80 -13.76
N GLY A 137 -2.91 -6.89 -12.66
CA GLY A 137 -2.49 -6.46 -11.35
C GLY A 137 -2.38 -7.61 -10.35
N PHE A 138 -1.28 -7.67 -9.60
CA PHE A 138 -1.08 -8.59 -8.48
C PHE A 138 -0.89 -7.80 -7.18
N ILE A 139 -1.77 -8.05 -6.21
CA ILE A 139 -1.75 -7.38 -4.90
C ILE A 139 -1.38 -8.41 -3.84
N LEU A 140 -0.49 -8.02 -2.93
CA LEU A 140 -0.17 -8.80 -1.73
C LEU A 140 0.01 -7.91 -0.51
N LEU A 141 -0.24 -8.50 0.65
CA LEU A 141 0.17 -7.93 1.91
C LEU A 141 1.70 -8.06 2.06
N SER A 142 2.36 -7.05 2.63
CA SER A 142 3.82 -7.05 2.80
C SER A 142 4.34 -8.19 3.67
N SER A 143 3.47 -8.83 4.47
CA SER A 143 3.79 -9.99 5.30
C SER A 143 3.66 -11.33 4.55
N CYS A 144 3.27 -11.32 3.28
CA CYS A 144 3.25 -12.53 2.46
C CYS A 144 4.66 -12.88 2.02
N TYR A 145 5.08 -14.13 2.24
CA TYR A 145 6.32 -14.62 1.66
C TYR A 145 6.22 -14.62 0.14
N HIS A 146 7.18 -13.99 -0.51
CA HIS A 146 7.29 -13.92 -1.96
C HIS A 146 8.73 -13.64 -2.40
N GLY A 147 8.97 -13.71 -3.72
CA GLY A 147 10.23 -13.35 -4.34
C GLY A 147 10.15 -13.37 -5.86
N GLY A 148 10.99 -12.56 -6.52
CA GLY A 148 11.19 -12.65 -7.97
C GLY A 148 11.87 -13.97 -8.35
N SER A 149 11.41 -14.62 -9.42
CA SER A 149 12.01 -15.85 -9.91
C SER A 149 13.04 -15.59 -11.01
N ALA A 150 13.95 -16.52 -11.22
CA ALA A 150 14.90 -16.50 -12.32
C ALA A 150 14.17 -16.55 -13.66
N ASN A 151 14.63 -15.74 -14.61
CA ASN A 151 14.16 -15.81 -15.99
C ASN A 151 14.97 -16.88 -16.74
N ARG A 152 14.29 -17.97 -17.10
CA ARG A 152 14.86 -19.17 -17.73
C ARG A 152 14.59 -19.22 -19.24
N THR A 153 13.99 -18.18 -19.81
CA THR A 153 13.84 -18.03 -21.26
C THR A 153 15.16 -17.65 -21.91
N LYS A 154 15.21 -17.59 -23.25
CA LYS A 154 16.42 -17.21 -23.98
C LYS A 154 16.45 -15.74 -24.37
N ASP A 155 15.28 -15.16 -24.62
CA ASP A 155 15.11 -13.91 -25.35
C ASP A 155 13.95 -13.03 -24.83
N GLU A 156 13.28 -13.40 -23.74
CA GLU A 156 12.20 -12.58 -23.17
C GLU A 156 12.69 -11.71 -22.02
N GLU A 157 12.34 -10.43 -22.01
CA GLU A 157 12.47 -9.56 -20.85
C GLU A 157 11.13 -9.44 -20.11
N ARG A 158 11.12 -9.74 -18.81
CA ARG A 158 9.95 -9.54 -17.94
C ARG A 158 10.03 -8.18 -17.25
N LEU A 159 9.16 -7.26 -17.66
CA LEU A 159 9.00 -5.93 -17.07
C LEU A 159 7.78 -5.92 -16.14
N LEU A 160 8.00 -5.48 -14.90
CA LEU A 160 6.99 -5.39 -13.85
C LEU A 160 7.17 -4.07 -13.09
N PHE A 161 6.11 -3.31 -12.89
CA PHE A 161 6.11 -2.13 -12.03
C PHE A 161 5.52 -2.48 -10.68
N SER A 162 6.05 -1.91 -9.61
CA SER A 162 5.50 -2.04 -8.27
C SER A 162 5.36 -0.71 -7.58
N CYS A 163 4.32 -0.60 -6.75
CA CYS A 163 4.11 0.49 -5.82
C CYS A 163 3.66 -0.12 -4.50
N PHE A 164 4.44 0.10 -3.45
CA PHE A 164 4.08 -0.31 -2.11
C PHE A 164 3.57 0.88 -1.33
N MET A 165 2.53 0.63 -0.54
CA MET A 165 2.04 1.57 0.46
C MET A 165 2.39 1.05 1.85
N THR A 166 2.78 1.94 2.75
CA THR A 166 2.99 1.64 4.17
C THR A 166 2.12 2.54 5.05
N ARG A 167 2.08 2.26 6.34
CA ARG A 167 1.44 3.12 7.35
C ARG A 167 2.12 4.50 7.36
N GLY A 168 1.35 5.58 7.49
CA GLY A 168 1.88 6.95 7.53
C GLY A 168 2.82 7.24 8.70
N TRP A 169 2.84 6.37 9.72
CA TRP A 169 3.72 6.49 10.87
C TRP A 169 4.94 5.57 10.83
N LEU A 170 5.07 4.75 9.79
CA LEU A 170 6.27 3.97 9.54
C LEU A 170 7.18 4.74 8.58
N ARG A 171 8.49 4.56 8.73
CA ARG A 171 9.45 5.12 7.78
C ARG A 171 9.28 4.45 6.42
N GLN A 172 9.27 5.25 5.36
CA GLN A 172 9.30 4.77 3.97
C GLN A 172 10.62 4.01 3.70
N GLU A 173 10.55 2.92 2.96
CA GLU A 173 11.73 2.17 2.52
C GLU A 173 12.59 2.99 1.56
N GLU A 174 11.95 3.59 0.55
CA GLU A 174 12.55 4.59 -0.33
C GLU A 174 12.15 5.98 0.19
N ASN A 175 13.13 6.85 0.48
CA ASN A 175 12.85 8.21 0.94
C ASN A 175 12.28 9.05 -0.23
N GLN A 176 10.96 9.01 -0.42
CA GLN A 176 10.28 9.56 -1.60
C GLN A 176 10.50 11.06 -1.79
N TYR A 177 10.55 11.83 -0.70
CA TYR A 177 10.84 13.27 -0.73
C TYR A 177 12.29 13.62 -1.12
N LEU A 178 13.20 12.63 -1.18
CA LEU A 178 14.54 12.76 -1.76
C LEU A 178 14.63 12.15 -3.15
N ALA A 179 13.88 11.06 -3.41
CA ALA A 179 13.86 10.38 -4.69
C ALA A 179 13.14 11.20 -5.77
N VAL A 180 12.09 11.95 -5.39
CA VAL A 180 11.36 12.86 -6.26
C VAL A 180 11.94 14.26 -6.12
N PRO A 181 12.55 14.84 -7.18
CA PRO A 181 13.05 16.20 -7.13
C PRO A 181 11.95 17.20 -6.73
N GLN A 182 12.28 18.16 -5.89
CA GLN A 182 11.30 19.07 -5.29
C GLN A 182 10.52 19.87 -6.36
N GLU A 183 11.17 20.27 -7.45
CA GLU A 183 10.53 20.95 -8.58
C GLU A 183 9.49 20.08 -9.30
N VAL A 184 9.71 18.77 -9.34
CA VAL A 184 8.72 17.80 -9.85
C VAL A 184 7.60 17.65 -8.84
N ALA A 185 7.91 17.47 -7.56
CA ALA A 185 6.93 17.32 -6.49
C ALA A 185 5.93 18.49 -6.42
N LYS A 186 6.39 19.72 -6.64
CA LYS A 186 5.53 20.93 -6.72
C LYS A 186 4.45 20.84 -7.80
N GLY A 187 4.75 20.20 -8.93
CA GLY A 187 3.80 20.02 -10.03
C GLY A 187 2.83 18.86 -9.83
N LEU A 188 3.04 17.99 -8.84
CA LEU A 188 2.16 16.86 -8.57
C LEU A 188 0.85 17.31 -7.90
N PRO A 189 -0.26 16.60 -8.09
CA PRO A 189 -1.49 16.85 -7.34
C PRO A 189 -1.23 16.80 -5.83
N VAL A 190 -1.89 17.66 -5.05
CA VAL A 190 -1.72 17.74 -3.58
C VAL A 190 -1.85 16.38 -2.90
N ARG A 191 -2.78 15.53 -3.37
CA ARG A 191 -2.92 14.15 -2.86
C ARG A 191 -1.63 13.34 -3.03
N ILE A 192 -0.96 13.44 -4.17
CA ILE A 192 0.28 12.72 -4.43
C ILE A 192 1.42 13.30 -3.61
N GLN A 193 1.54 14.63 -3.50
CA GLN A 193 2.50 15.29 -2.61
C GLN A 193 2.42 14.73 -1.18
N LYS A 194 1.19 14.61 -0.65
CA LYS A 194 0.94 14.01 0.66
C LYS A 194 1.33 12.53 0.72
N LEU A 195 0.99 11.76 -0.32
CA LEU A 195 1.32 10.33 -0.39
C LEU A 195 2.83 10.06 -0.45
N ILE A 196 3.63 10.94 -1.04
CA ILE A 196 5.09 10.82 -1.10
C ILE A 196 5.81 11.40 0.14
N GLY A 197 5.06 11.73 1.20
CA GLY A 197 5.63 12.11 2.50
C GLY A 197 5.57 13.61 2.83
N TYR A 198 5.05 14.48 1.95
CA TYR A 198 4.77 15.89 2.30
C TYR A 198 3.43 16.02 3.04
N ALA A 199 3.30 15.28 4.15
CA ALA A 199 2.17 15.36 5.07
C ALA A 199 2.61 14.98 6.48
N ILE A 200 1.97 15.57 7.48
CA ILE A 200 2.08 15.11 8.86
C ILE A 200 1.23 13.85 9.06
N SER A 201 1.79 12.90 9.79
CA SER A 201 1.03 11.90 10.52
C SER A 201 0.66 12.48 11.88
N GLU A 202 -0.63 12.76 12.09
CA GLU A 202 -1.10 13.42 13.30
C GLU A 202 -0.75 12.59 14.56
N PRO A 203 -0.35 13.25 15.66
CA PRO A 203 -0.41 14.70 15.86
C PRO A 203 0.82 15.49 15.41
N MET A 204 2.02 14.88 15.32
CA MET A 204 3.30 15.60 15.09
C MET A 204 4.38 14.73 14.44
N LEU A 205 4.04 13.65 13.73
CA LEU A 205 5.07 12.83 13.10
C LEU A 205 5.32 13.31 11.67
N GLY A 206 6.59 13.56 11.33
CA GLY A 206 7.00 13.99 9.98
C GLY A 206 6.94 15.51 9.72
N TRP A 207 6.92 16.36 10.75
CA TRP A 207 6.94 17.82 10.56
C TRP A 207 8.26 18.34 9.98
N HIS A 208 8.18 19.52 9.33
CA HIS A 208 9.33 20.32 8.93
C HIS A 208 9.26 21.68 9.63
N GLU A 209 10.26 22.01 10.46
CA GLU A 209 10.27 23.23 11.30
C GLU A 209 8.96 23.47 12.10
N PHE A 210 8.40 22.41 12.71
CA PHE A 210 7.10 22.42 13.41
C PHE A 210 5.87 22.78 12.53
N LYS A 211 6.00 22.65 11.21
CA LYS A 211 4.93 22.87 10.23
C LYS A 211 4.66 21.62 9.42
N ASP A 212 3.57 21.62 8.67
CA ASP A 212 3.35 20.61 7.64
C ASP A 212 4.47 20.68 6.60
N PRO A 213 5.14 19.57 6.26
CA PRO A 213 6.27 19.58 5.33
C PRO A 213 5.91 20.08 3.93
N ARG A 214 4.62 20.11 3.55
CA ARG A 214 4.16 20.71 2.30
C ARG A 214 4.44 22.22 2.20
N VAL A 215 4.75 22.92 3.30
CA VAL A 215 5.20 24.33 3.23
C VAL A 215 6.45 24.52 2.36
N VAL A 216 7.23 23.45 2.16
CA VAL A 216 8.40 23.44 1.27
C VAL A 216 7.99 23.43 -0.21
N LEU A 217 6.82 22.89 -0.54
CA LEU A 217 6.28 22.85 -1.90
C LEU A 217 5.40 24.07 -2.19
N ASP A 218 4.59 24.47 -1.23
CA ASP A 218 3.60 25.54 -1.34
C ASP A 218 3.57 26.39 -0.05
N PRO A 219 4.47 27.38 0.06
CA PRO A 219 4.59 28.21 1.27
C PRO A 219 3.34 29.06 1.58
N GLU A 220 2.51 29.32 0.58
CA GLU A 220 1.35 30.22 0.69
C GLU A 220 0.10 29.46 1.15
N ASN A 221 -0.12 28.23 0.64
CA ASN A 221 -1.35 27.48 0.89
C ASN A 221 -1.18 26.21 1.74
N ALA A 222 0.03 25.88 2.18
CA ALA A 222 0.23 24.79 3.14
C ALA A 222 -0.17 25.20 4.57
N GLU A 223 -0.66 24.23 5.34
CA GLU A 223 -1.04 24.46 6.74
C GLU A 223 0.21 24.84 7.56
N ARG A 224 0.21 26.07 8.09
CA ARG A 224 1.37 26.65 8.77
C ARG A 224 1.62 26.10 10.17
N VAL A 225 0.71 25.28 10.69
CA VAL A 225 0.79 24.72 12.04
C VAL A 225 0.50 23.23 11.93
N ALA A 226 1.39 22.41 12.46
CA ALA A 226 1.27 20.96 12.45
C ALA A 226 0.04 20.42 13.22
N HIS A 227 -0.57 21.26 14.05
CA HIS A 227 -1.78 20.97 14.79
C HIS A 227 -2.97 21.74 14.22
N ASN A 228 -4.05 21.01 13.95
CA ASN A 228 -5.32 21.60 13.60
C ASN A 228 -5.94 22.28 14.83
N LYS A 229 -5.86 23.62 14.93
CA LYS A 229 -6.61 24.39 15.95
C LYS A 229 -8.13 24.33 15.77
N LYS A 230 -8.62 23.86 14.62
CA LYS A 230 -10.03 23.92 14.23
C LYS A 230 -10.80 22.64 14.59
N TYR A 231 -10.94 22.37 15.88
CA TYR A 231 -12.11 21.67 16.42
C TYR A 231 -12.46 22.30 17.77
N SER A 232 -12.65 23.63 17.79
CA SER A 232 -13.43 24.27 18.85
C SER A 232 -14.91 24.11 18.50
N ALA A 233 -15.68 23.59 19.44
CA ALA A 233 -17.12 23.36 19.35
C ALA A 233 -17.94 24.64 19.11
N SER A 234 -17.94 25.15 17.88
CA SER A 234 -18.74 26.32 17.51
C SER A 234 -19.14 26.30 16.04
N GLN A 235 -19.89 25.27 15.64
CA GLN A 235 -20.87 25.34 14.55
C GLN A 235 -22.11 24.52 14.90
N GLU A 236 -22.71 24.85 16.05
CA GLU A 236 -24.14 24.68 16.26
C GLU A 236 -24.70 26.07 16.57
N LYS A 237 -25.19 26.74 15.52
CA LYS A 237 -26.34 27.64 15.53
C LYS A 237 -26.91 27.71 14.13
#